data_AF-A0AAU5JUW4-F1
#
_entry.id   AF-A0AAU5JUW4-F1
#
_cell.length_a   1.000
_cell.length_b   1.000
_cell.length_c   1.000
_cell.angle_alpha   90.00
_cell.angle_beta   90.00
_cell.angle_gamma   90.00
#
_symmetry.space_group_name_H-M   'P 1'
#
loop_
_entity.id
_entity.type
_entity.pdbx_description
1 polymer ?
#
loop_
_entity_poly.entity_id
_entity_poly.type
_entity_poly.pdbx_seq_one_letter_code
_entity_poly.pdbx_strand_id
1 'polypeptide(L)'
;MIPDYASELVSRITAAQVYPQWNLTPGEWLRVDALIKRSGVDMLASVAVKAASKRDIAHARYFLRAWQSLPPAATPGTVAATAPTGPASNVVPFDRARPAQPGRAAQAADWYADLV
;
A
#
# COMPACT_ATOMS: atom_id res chain seq x y z
N MET A 1 -8.91 11.16 21.99
CA MET A 1 -7.79 11.06 22.93
C MET A 1 -6.59 10.53 22.17
N ILE A 2 -5.43 11.18 22.30
CA ILE A 2 -4.17 10.74 21.67
C ILE A 2 -3.43 9.89 22.71
N PRO A 3 -3.02 8.66 22.39
CA PRO A 3 -2.29 7.81 23.32
C PRO A 3 -0.83 8.27 23.48
N ASP A 4 -0.23 7.99 24.64
CA ASP A 4 1.11 8.48 25.03
C ASP A 4 2.20 8.11 24.02
N TYR A 5 2.20 6.87 23.53
CA TYR A 5 3.15 6.39 22.52
C TYR A 5 3.09 7.15 21.18
N ALA A 6 1.98 7.82 20.88
CA ALA A 6 1.80 8.60 19.66
C ALA A 6 2.07 10.09 19.88
N SER A 7 2.22 10.55 21.13
CA SER A 7 2.47 11.96 21.46
C SER A 7 3.73 12.49 20.80
N GLU A 8 4.81 11.69 20.76
CA GLU A 8 6.06 12.09 20.10
C GLU A 8 5.88 12.26 18.59
N LEU A 9 5.16 11.33 17.94
CA LEU A 9 4.86 11.41 16.51
C LEU A 9 4.05 12.67 16.19
N VAL A 10 3.01 12.94 16.97
CA VAL A 10 2.16 14.13 16.81
C VAL A 10 2.99 15.39 17.02
N SER A 11 3.83 15.43 18.06
CA SER A 11 4.71 16.56 18.35
C SER A 11 5.66 16.87 17.18
N ARG A 12 6.28 15.86 16.56
CA ARG A 12 7.16 16.05 15.39
C ARG A 12 6.40 16.58 14.16
N ILE A 13 5.20 16.08 13.91
CA ILE A 13 4.36 16.54 12.79
C ILE A 13 3.88 17.97 13.03
N THR A 14 3.51 18.29 14.27
CA THR A 14 3.13 19.64 14.70
C THR A 14 4.30 20.63 14.65
N ALA A 15 5.52 20.20 14.99
CA ALA A 15 6.73 21.02 14.85
C ALA A 15 7.00 21.41 13.39
N ALA A 16 6.59 20.56 12.44
CA ALA A 16 6.61 20.87 11.01
C ALA A 16 5.40 21.70 10.52
N GLN A 17 4.65 22.29 11.45
CA GLN A 17 3.45 23.10 11.22
C GLN A 17 2.30 22.37 10.50
N VAL A 18 2.24 21.04 10.63
CA VAL A 18 1.16 20.23 10.07
C VAL A 18 0.16 19.91 11.19
N TYR A 19 -1.08 20.41 11.06
CA TYR A 19 -2.12 20.33 12.09
C TYR A 19 -3.36 19.56 11.61
N PRO A 20 -3.24 18.25 11.34
CA PRO A 20 -4.37 17.46 10.88
C PRO A 20 -5.30 17.15 12.06
N GLN A 21 -6.59 16.93 11.78
CA GLN A 21 -7.49 16.42 12.81
C GLN A 21 -7.14 14.95 13.13
N TRP A 22 -6.72 14.72 14.37
CA TRP A 22 -6.40 13.41 14.95
C TRP A 22 -7.64 12.67 15.47
N ASN A 23 -8.72 12.66 14.68
CA ASN A 23 -9.94 11.91 15.00
C ASN A 23 -9.83 10.45 14.52
N LEU A 24 -8.96 9.69 15.18
CA LEU A 24 -8.73 8.27 14.91
C LEU A 24 -9.48 7.40 15.92
N THR A 25 -10.02 6.29 15.44
CA THR A 25 -10.63 5.25 16.28
C THR A 25 -9.56 4.47 17.05
N PRO A 26 -9.91 3.78 18.15
CA PRO A 26 -8.94 2.97 18.91
C PRO A 26 -8.22 1.92 18.05
N GLY A 27 -8.94 1.27 17.13
CA GLY A 27 -8.35 0.30 16.20
C GLY A 27 -7.37 0.92 15.20
N GLU A 28 -7.56 2.19 14.84
CA GLU A 28 -6.62 2.92 13.99
C GLU A 28 -5.37 3.34 14.76
N TRP A 29 -5.50 3.74 16.02
CA TRP A 29 -4.36 4.00 16.90
C TRP A 29 -3.47 2.77 17.09
N LEU A 30 -4.04 1.56 17.16
CA LEU A 30 -3.26 0.31 17.19
C LEU A 30 -2.47 0.08 15.90
N ARG A 31 -2.99 0.49 14.74
CA ARG A 31 -2.24 0.44 13.48
C ARG A 31 -1.08 1.44 13.49
N VAL A 32 -1.26 2.63 14.08
CA VAL A 32 -0.18 3.61 14.25
C VAL A 32 0.93 3.02 15.13
N ASP A 33 0.58 2.36 16.24
CA ASP A 33 1.56 1.69 17.12
C ASP A 33 2.38 0.63 16.36
N ALA A 34 1.71 -0.24 15.61
CA ALA A 34 2.39 -1.25 14.79
C ALA A 34 3.30 -0.62 13.71
N LEU A 35 2.87 0.47 13.09
CA LEU A 35 3.67 1.21 12.11
C LEU A 35 4.87 1.89 12.75
N ILE A 36 4.72 2.47 13.95
CA ILE A 36 5.83 3.06 14.71
C ILE A 36 6.87 1.99 15.01
N LYS A 37 6.46 0.81 15.48
CA LYS A 37 7.37 -0.31 15.76
C LYS A 37 8.09 -0.83 14.52
N ARG A 38 7.43 -0.81 13.35
CA ARG A 38 7.97 -1.33 12.09
C ARG A 38 8.92 -0.37 11.39
N SER A 39 8.61 0.92 11.38
CA SER A 39 9.30 1.91 10.54
C SER A 39 9.99 3.03 11.34
N GLY A 40 9.65 3.17 12.63
CA GLY A 40 10.12 4.26 13.48
C GLY A 40 9.30 5.55 13.33
N VAL A 41 9.36 6.38 14.38
CA VAL A 41 8.63 7.65 14.48
C VAL A 41 9.12 8.66 13.44
N ASP A 42 10.43 8.73 13.20
CA ASP A 42 11.05 9.70 12.29
C ASP A 42 10.61 9.53 10.84
N MET A 43 10.61 8.28 10.35
CA MET A 43 10.18 7.96 8.98
C MET A 43 8.68 8.25 8.78
N LEU A 44 7.84 7.98 9.79
CA LEU A 44 6.42 8.28 9.73
C LEU A 44 6.17 9.80 9.67
N ALA A 45 6.89 10.57 10.49
CA ALA A 45 6.81 12.03 10.51
C ALA A 45 7.23 12.61 9.15
N SER A 46 8.37 12.19 8.59
CA SER A 46 8.84 12.71 7.30
C SER A 46 7.88 12.44 6.15
N VAL A 47 7.25 11.26 6.12
CA VAL A 47 6.23 10.90 5.13
C VAL A 47 4.97 11.76 5.30
N ALA A 48 4.55 12.02 6.54
CA ALA A 48 3.40 12.88 6.81
C ALA A 48 3.66 14.33 6.38
N VAL A 49 4.83 14.88 6.71
CA VAL A 49 5.24 16.23 6.29
C VAL A 49 5.31 16.31 4.76
N LYS A 50 5.94 15.34 4.09
CA LYS A 50 6.01 15.30 2.63
C LYS A 50 4.64 15.19 1.96
N ALA A 51 3.70 14.47 2.57
CA ALA A 51 2.33 14.40 2.08
C ALA A 51 1.59 15.74 2.24
N ALA A 52 1.75 16.40 3.39
CA ALA A 52 1.19 17.72 3.67
C ALA A 52 1.77 18.82 2.77
N SER A 53 3.05 18.74 2.40
CA SER A 53 3.65 19.68 1.45
C SER A 53 3.08 19.57 0.04
N LYS A 54 2.53 18.40 -0.33
CA LYS A 54 1.93 18.18 -1.66
C LYS A 54 0.47 18.58 -1.72
N ARG A 55 -0.25 18.49 -0.60
CA ARG A 55 -1.68 18.75 -0.51
C ARG A 55 -2.06 19.11 0.91
N ASP A 56 -2.98 20.05 1.04
CA ASP A 56 -3.62 20.34 2.32
C ASP A 56 -4.45 19.13 2.80
N ILE A 57 -4.09 18.59 3.96
CA ILE A 57 -4.67 17.36 4.51
C ILE A 57 -5.36 17.70 5.83
N ALA A 58 -6.70 17.68 5.81
CA ALA A 58 -7.51 17.98 6.98
C ALA A 58 -7.54 16.85 8.04
N HIS A 59 -7.30 15.59 7.65
CA HIS A 59 -7.49 14.43 8.54
C HIS A 59 -6.30 13.47 8.57
N ALA A 60 -5.94 13.02 9.78
CA ALA A 60 -4.82 12.11 9.99
C ALA A 60 -5.02 10.72 9.34
N ARG A 61 -6.27 10.31 9.08
CA ARG A 61 -6.60 9.06 8.39
C ARG A 61 -6.01 8.97 6.99
N TYR A 62 -5.74 10.11 6.35
CA TYR A 62 -5.06 10.12 5.07
C TYR A 62 -3.61 9.63 5.19
N PHE A 63 -2.90 10.05 6.25
CA PHE A 63 -1.55 9.58 6.53
C PHE A 63 -1.51 8.09 6.85
N LEU A 64 -2.52 7.53 7.51
CA LEU A 64 -2.61 6.09 7.73
C LEU A 64 -2.52 5.29 6.43
N ARG A 65 -3.17 5.76 5.36
CA ARG A 65 -3.12 5.10 4.05
C ARG A 65 -1.75 5.26 3.40
N ALA A 66 -1.14 6.44 3.52
CA ALA A 66 0.22 6.68 3.03
C ALA A 66 1.25 5.80 3.77
N TRP A 67 1.13 5.67 5.09
CA TRP A 67 2.00 4.87 5.94
C TRP A 67 1.82 3.36 5.72
N GLN A 68 0.60 2.88 5.45
CA GLN A 68 0.36 1.47 5.08
C GLN A 68 0.96 1.11 3.73
N SER A 69 0.96 2.04 2.78
CA SER A 69 1.62 1.86 1.49
C SER A 69 3.15 1.96 1.57
N LEU A 70 3.73 2.27 2.73
CA LEU A 70 5.19 2.25 2.88
C LEU A 70 5.67 0.80 2.81
N PRO A 71 6.62 0.49 1.92
CA PRO A 71 7.26 -0.82 1.90
C PRO A 71 7.81 -1.14 3.30
N PRO A 72 7.84 -2.42 3.72
CA PRO A 72 8.52 -2.81 4.95
C PRO A 72 9.91 -2.23 4.96
N ALA A 73 10.33 -1.71 6.11
CA ALA A 73 11.69 -1.20 6.30
C ALA A 73 12.62 -2.24 5.66
N ALA A 74 13.23 -1.86 4.55
CA ALA A 74 14.07 -2.76 3.80
C ALA A 74 15.16 -3.21 4.75
N THR A 75 15.27 -4.52 4.96
CA THR A 75 16.47 -5.12 5.53
C THR A 75 17.67 -4.46 4.83
N PRO A 76 18.67 -3.91 5.54
CA PRO A 76 19.83 -3.32 4.88
C PRO A 76 20.50 -4.41 4.02
N GLY A 77 20.23 -4.37 2.70
CA GLY A 77 20.56 -5.44 1.75
C GLY A 77 19.47 -5.77 0.72
N THR A 78 18.21 -5.35 0.91
CA THR A 78 17.15 -5.59 -0.07
C THR A 78 17.07 -4.44 -1.07
N VAL A 79 17.74 -4.63 -2.21
CA VAL A 79 17.50 -3.90 -3.46
C VAL A 79 16.01 -3.67 -3.68
N ALA A 80 15.65 -2.46 -4.12
CA ALA A 80 14.32 -2.14 -4.61
C ALA A 80 13.84 -3.29 -5.52
N ALA A 81 12.67 -3.84 -5.22
CA ALA A 81 12.05 -4.82 -6.10
C ALA A 81 11.70 -4.13 -7.42
N THR A 82 12.67 -4.09 -8.33
CA THR A 82 12.42 -4.18 -9.76
C THR A 82 11.42 -5.33 -9.93
N ALA A 83 10.35 -5.08 -10.67
CA ALA A 83 9.32 -6.07 -10.97
C ALA A 83 9.95 -7.45 -11.24
N PRO A 84 9.36 -8.56 -10.76
CA PRO A 84 9.92 -9.88 -11.02
C PRO A 84 9.83 -10.18 -12.52
N THR A 85 10.91 -9.91 -13.25
CA THR A 85 11.19 -10.47 -14.56
C THR A 85 11.72 -11.88 -14.33
N GLY A 86 10.81 -12.84 -14.15
CA GLY A 86 11.12 -14.25 -14.00
C GLY A 86 9.84 -15.10 -14.05
N PRO A 87 9.79 -16.19 -14.85
CA PRO A 87 8.55 -16.89 -15.17
C PRO A 87 8.18 -17.86 -14.06
N ALA A 88 7.52 -17.38 -13.00
CA ALA A 88 6.86 -18.27 -12.04
C ALA A 88 5.69 -17.63 -11.26
N SER A 89 5.21 -16.45 -11.66
CA SER A 89 3.99 -15.90 -11.08
C SER A 89 2.80 -16.39 -11.90
N ASN A 90 1.97 -17.24 -11.28
CA ASN A 90 0.72 -17.75 -11.82
C ASN A 90 -0.37 -16.65 -11.83
N VAL A 91 -0.03 -15.50 -12.41
CA VAL A 91 -0.87 -14.30 -12.47
C VAL A 91 -0.98 -13.96 -13.94
N VAL A 92 -2.12 -14.32 -14.54
CA VAL A 92 -2.46 -13.93 -15.91
C VAL A 92 -3.03 -12.51 -15.87
N PRO A 93 -2.37 -11.50 -16.45
CA PRO A 93 -2.94 -10.17 -16.57
C PRO A 93 -4.14 -10.23 -17.52
N PHE A 94 -5.26 -9.62 -17.14
CA PHE A 94 -6.42 -9.48 -18.01
C PHE A 94 -6.11 -8.44 -19.09
N ASP A 95 -5.70 -8.91 -20.27
CA ASP A 95 -5.47 -8.06 -21.44
C ASP A 95 -6.82 -7.68 -22.07
N ARG A 96 -7.14 -6.38 -22.07
CA ARG A 96 -8.42 -5.84 -22.53
C ARG A 96 -8.45 -5.59 -24.05
N ALA A 97 -7.37 -5.92 -24.77
CA ALA A 97 -7.17 -5.57 -26.17
C ALA A 97 -7.01 -6.79 -27.09
N ARG A 98 -7.38 -7.99 -26.65
CA ARG A 98 -7.39 -9.17 -27.53
C ARG A 98 -8.66 -9.20 -28.39
N PRO A 99 -8.55 -9.34 -29.73
CA PRO A 99 -9.71 -9.63 -30.57
C PRO A 99 -10.37 -10.93 -30.09
N ALA A 100 -11.70 -10.98 -30.14
CA ALA A 100 -12.53 -12.06 -29.60
C ALA A 100 -12.05 -13.42 -30.12
N GLN A 101 -11.37 -14.17 -29.25
CA GLN A 101 -10.97 -15.55 -29.53
C GLN A 101 -12.25 -16.41 -29.54
N PRO A 102 -12.45 -17.29 -30.54
CA PRO A 102 -13.64 -18.13 -30.58
C PRO A 102 -13.72 -18.96 -29.28
N GLY A 103 -14.89 -18.91 -28.64
CA GLY A 103 -15.12 -19.51 -27.33
C GLY A 103 -14.93 -21.02 -27.34
N ARG A 104 -14.55 -21.57 -26.17
CA ARG A 104 -14.22 -22.99 -25.90
C ARG A 104 -15.19 -24.04 -26.50
N ALA A 105 -16.42 -23.65 -26.85
CA ALA A 105 -17.37 -24.52 -27.53
C ALA A 105 -16.88 -25.00 -28.91
N ALA A 106 -16.15 -24.15 -29.66
CA ALA A 106 -15.60 -24.53 -30.96
C ALA A 106 -14.44 -25.54 -30.83
N GLN A 107 -13.62 -25.42 -29.78
CA GLN A 107 -12.52 -26.36 -29.53
C GLN A 107 -12.99 -27.75 -29.08
N ALA A 108 -14.17 -27.86 -28.47
CA ALA A 108 -14.71 -29.15 -28.06
C ALA A 108 -15.20 -30.01 -29.24
N ALA A 109 -15.69 -29.39 -30.32
CA ALA A 109 -16.19 -30.11 -31.49
C ALA A 109 -15.08 -30.83 -32.28
N ASP A 110 -13.90 -30.21 -32.37
CA ASP A 110 -12.72 -30.81 -33.01
C ASP A 110 -12.23 -32.09 -32.31
N TRP A 111 -12.31 -32.14 -30.97
CA TRP A 111 -11.89 -33.32 -30.20
C TRP A 111 -12.78 -34.56 -30.39
N TYR A 112 -14.05 -34.37 -30.79
CA TYR A 112 -14.96 -35.49 -31.08
C TYR A 112 -14.89 -35.95 -32.54
N ALA A 113 -14.33 -35.15 -33.45
CA ALA A 113 -14.14 -35.52 -34.85
C ALA A 113 -12.94 -36.47 -35.06
N ASP A 114 -11.99 -36.49 -34.13
CA ASP A 114 -10.79 -37.35 -34.18
C ASP A 114 -11.02 -38.77 -33.60
N LEU A 115 -12.22 -39.04 -33.06
CA LEU A 115 -12.58 -40.32 -32.43
C LEU A 115 -13.54 -41.19 -33.27
N VAL A 116 -13.69 -40.91 -34.57
CA VAL A 116 -14.50 -41.71 -35.52
C VAL A 116 -13.61 -42.41 -36.54
#